data_AF-A0A966EWJ2-F1
#
_entry.id   AF-A0A966EWJ2-F1
#
_cell.length_a   1.000
_cell.length_b   1.000
_cell.length_c   1.000
_cell.angle_alpha   90.00
_cell.angle_beta   90.00
_cell.angle_gamma   90.00
#
_symmetry.space_group_name_H-M   'P 1'
#
loop_
_entity.id
_entity.type
_entity.pdbx_description
1 polymer ?
#
loop_
_entity_poly.entity_id
_entity_poly.type
_entity_poly.pdbx_seq_one_letter_code
_entity_poly.pdbx_strand_id
1 'polypeptide(L)'
;MSKPTRISRLSVVLLVLSLAGCTSAPTDCRPDIEAARTAGQTGQWLESAIATAGPDCRSAATDAWLESAGALDCSPRFAFAAARLGREIGADCTAASHVGAARLGAMIGELERERESIDAQLADESLVATMQRDLRQRHITIDRDLPQLEALARFDELLPPAVVPDRAN
;
A
#
# COMPACT_ATOMS: atom_id res chain seq x y z
N MET A 1 -70.78 22.17 -39.23
CA MET A 1 -70.54 20.79 -39.69
C MET A 1 -69.45 20.17 -38.84
N SER A 2 -69.57 18.87 -38.63
CA SER A 2 -69.13 18.07 -37.47
C SER A 2 -67.61 17.86 -37.27
N LYS A 3 -67.25 17.60 -35.99
CA LYS A 3 -66.08 16.84 -35.48
C LYS A 3 -65.92 15.46 -36.18
N PRO A 4 -64.84 14.64 -36.01
CA PRO A 4 -63.73 14.68 -35.03
C PRO A 4 -62.29 14.32 -35.50
N THR A 5 -61.32 14.75 -34.70
CA THR A 5 -60.21 14.00 -34.06
C THR A 5 -59.65 12.73 -34.71
N ARG A 6 -58.32 12.68 -34.94
CA ARG A 6 -57.46 11.52 -34.63
C ARG A 6 -56.04 11.98 -34.29
N ILE A 7 -55.73 11.95 -32.99
CA ILE A 7 -54.38 12.05 -32.43
C ILE A 7 -53.79 10.64 -32.53
N SER A 8 -52.84 10.42 -33.44
CA SER A 8 -52.07 9.18 -33.48
C SER A 8 -50.84 9.35 -32.60
N ARG A 9 -50.89 8.75 -31.41
CA ARG A 9 -49.74 8.55 -30.53
C ARG A 9 -48.77 7.59 -31.25
N LEU A 10 -47.55 8.01 -31.56
CA LEU A 10 -46.47 7.05 -31.82
C LEU A 10 -45.51 7.03 -30.64
N SER A 11 -45.52 5.86 -30.03
CA SER A 11 -44.78 5.37 -28.90
C SER A 11 -43.31 5.80 -28.87
N VAL A 12 -42.99 6.48 -27.77
CA VAL A 12 -41.66 6.54 -27.18
C VAL A 12 -41.24 5.11 -26.81
N VAL A 13 -40.25 4.56 -27.52
CA VAL A 13 -39.48 3.41 -27.03
C VAL A 13 -38.16 3.97 -26.54
N LEU A 14 -38.17 4.47 -25.31
CA LEU A 14 -36.96 4.79 -24.56
C LEU A 14 -36.39 3.45 -24.10
N LEU A 15 -35.49 2.89 -24.90
CA LEU A 15 -34.65 1.76 -24.52
C LEU A 15 -33.68 2.28 -23.45
N VAL A 16 -34.09 2.25 -22.19
CA VAL A 16 -33.19 2.44 -21.06
C VAL A 16 -32.32 1.19 -21.00
N LEU A 17 -31.15 1.25 -21.65
CA LEU A 17 -30.06 0.34 -21.35
C LEU A 17 -29.65 0.59 -19.91
N SER A 18 -30.20 -0.21 -19.00
CA SER A 18 -29.71 -0.37 -17.64
C SER A 18 -28.34 -1.02 -17.71
N LEU A 19 -27.30 -0.22 -17.94
CA LEU A 19 -25.93 -0.52 -17.54
C LEU A 19 -25.94 -0.58 -16.01
N ALA A 20 -26.34 -1.74 -15.47
CA ALA A 20 -25.99 -2.15 -14.12
C ALA A 20 -24.49 -2.41 -14.10
N GLY A 21 -23.71 -1.32 -14.14
CA GLY A 21 -22.30 -1.36 -13.77
C GLY A 21 -22.23 -1.86 -12.33
N CYS A 22 -21.35 -2.83 -12.11
CA CYS A 22 -21.06 -3.41 -10.81
C CYS A 22 -20.64 -2.33 -9.81
N THR A 23 -21.60 -1.70 -9.14
CA THR A 23 -21.34 -1.01 -7.89
C THR A 23 -21.23 -2.09 -6.83
N SER A 24 -20.02 -2.63 -6.66
CA SER A 24 -19.65 -3.30 -5.42
C SER A 24 -20.08 -2.39 -4.27
N ALA A 25 -20.88 -2.91 -3.34
CA ALA A 25 -21.26 -2.19 -2.13
C ALA A 25 -19.99 -1.65 -1.45
N PRO A 26 -20.03 -0.47 -0.80
CA PRO A 26 -18.87 0.02 -0.07
C PRO A 26 -18.41 -1.05 0.93
N THR A 27 -17.15 -1.47 0.80
CA THR A 27 -16.51 -2.41 1.71
C THR A 27 -16.43 -1.77 3.11
N ASP A 28 -17.01 -2.40 4.14
CA ASP A 28 -16.89 -1.91 5.52
C ASP A 28 -15.47 -2.19 6.03
N CYS A 29 -14.59 -1.19 5.96
CA CYS A 29 -13.20 -1.28 6.42
C CYS A 29 -13.02 -1.07 7.93
N ARG A 30 -14.10 -0.79 8.67
CA ARG A 30 -14.03 -0.53 10.11
C ARG A 30 -13.34 -1.62 10.94
N PRO A 31 -13.60 -2.94 10.76
CA PRO A 31 -12.92 -3.95 11.55
C PRO A 31 -11.40 -3.97 11.32
N ASP A 32 -10.94 -3.79 10.08
CA ASP A 32 -9.51 -3.74 9.75
C ASP A 32 -8.83 -2.51 10.36
N ILE A 33 -9.49 -1.35 10.31
CA ILE A 33 -9.01 -0.11 10.92
C ILE A 33 -8.88 -0.23 12.44
N GLU A 34 -9.88 -0.83 13.10
CA GLU A 34 -9.86 -1.02 14.55
C GLU A 34 -8.78 -2.01 14.99
N ALA A 35 -8.65 -3.14 14.28
CA ALA A 35 -7.59 -4.11 14.52
C ALA A 35 -6.19 -3.49 14.35
N ALA A 36 -5.97 -2.73 13.29
CA ALA A 36 -4.70 -2.07 13.03
C ALA A 36 -4.38 -1.00 14.08
N ARG A 37 -5.38 -0.25 14.56
CA ARG A 37 -5.22 0.69 15.67
C ARG A 37 -4.80 -0.02 16.97
N THR A 38 -5.47 -1.11 17.34
CA THR A 38 -5.11 -1.89 18.54
C THR A 38 -3.71 -2.48 18.42
N ALA A 39 -3.34 -2.97 17.24
CA ALA A 39 -2.00 -3.46 16.95
C ALA A 39 -0.93 -2.36 17.11
N GLY A 40 -1.20 -1.15 16.61
CA GLY A 40 -0.34 0.01 16.77
C GLY A 40 -0.14 0.40 18.23
N GLN A 41 -1.21 0.43 19.04
CA GLN A 41 -1.16 0.70 20.48
C GLN A 41 -0.37 -0.34 21.29
N THR A 42 -0.29 -1.58 20.79
CA THR A 42 0.41 -2.68 21.44
C THR A 42 1.82 -2.90 20.88
N GLY A 43 2.27 -2.05 19.94
CA GLY A 43 3.59 -2.12 19.34
C GLY A 43 3.79 -3.32 18.41
N GLN A 44 2.72 -3.97 17.95
CA GLN A 44 2.80 -5.03 16.96
C GLN A 44 3.29 -4.48 15.62
N TRP A 45 4.00 -5.30 14.83
CA TRP A 45 4.51 -4.90 13.52
C TRP A 45 3.38 -4.50 12.56
N LEU A 46 3.58 -3.42 11.81
CA LEU A 46 2.62 -2.93 10.82
C LEU A 46 2.23 -4.03 9.83
N GLU A 47 3.22 -4.75 9.30
CA GLU A 47 3.01 -5.81 8.30
C GLU A 47 2.13 -6.94 8.84
N SER A 48 2.27 -7.28 10.12
CA SER A 48 1.41 -8.27 10.78
C SER A 48 0.01 -7.73 11.01
N ALA A 49 -0.11 -6.46 11.38
CA ALA A 49 -1.38 -5.80 11.66
C ALA A 49 -2.27 -5.68 10.40
N ILE A 50 -1.66 -5.47 9.23
CA ILE A 50 -2.39 -5.29 7.97
C ILE A 50 -2.45 -6.55 7.10
N ALA A 51 -1.84 -7.66 7.52
CA ALA A 51 -1.78 -8.90 6.74
C ALA A 51 -3.17 -9.48 6.43
N THR A 52 -4.14 -9.29 7.32
CA THR A 52 -5.52 -9.78 7.17
C THR A 52 -6.45 -8.74 6.56
N ALA A 53 -6.01 -7.49 6.38
CA ALA A 53 -6.87 -6.43 5.87
C ALA A 53 -7.17 -6.63 4.39
N GLY A 54 -8.42 -6.37 3.99
CA GLY A 54 -8.83 -6.43 2.59
C GLY A 54 -8.00 -5.47 1.72
N PRO A 55 -7.81 -5.75 0.42
CA PRO A 55 -7.00 -4.90 -0.47
C PRO A 55 -7.45 -3.45 -0.46
N ASP A 56 -8.77 -3.21 -0.43
CA ASP A 56 -9.38 -1.87 -0.42
C ASP A 56 -9.22 -1.16 0.94
N CYS A 57 -8.96 -1.90 2.02
CA CYS A 57 -8.89 -1.38 3.39
C CYS A 57 -7.46 -1.18 3.89
N ARG A 58 -6.45 -1.74 3.21
CA ARG A 58 -5.04 -1.71 3.64
C ARG A 58 -4.48 -0.30 3.87
N SER A 59 -4.83 0.67 3.03
CA SER A 59 -4.38 2.06 3.22
C SER A 59 -4.94 2.65 4.52
N ALA A 60 -6.25 2.52 4.75
CA ALA A 60 -6.90 3.05 5.95
C ALA A 60 -6.43 2.35 7.23
N ALA A 61 -6.22 1.02 7.17
CA ALA A 61 -5.65 0.25 8.27
C ALA A 61 -4.20 0.70 8.58
N THR A 62 -3.38 0.94 7.55
CA THR A 62 -2.00 1.43 7.71
C THR A 62 -1.96 2.80 8.39
N ASP A 63 -2.81 3.74 7.96
CA ASP A 63 -2.88 5.08 8.57
C ASP A 63 -3.34 5.00 10.04
N ALA A 64 -4.30 4.14 10.36
CA ALA A 64 -4.76 3.93 11.74
C ALA A 64 -3.68 3.29 12.63
N TRP A 65 -2.88 2.37 12.09
CA TRP A 65 -1.72 1.83 12.78
C TRP A 65 -0.67 2.93 13.04
N LEU A 66 -0.34 3.75 12.04
CA LEU A 66 0.63 4.84 12.18
C LEU A 66 0.20 5.87 13.22
N GLU A 67 -1.07 6.30 13.17
CA GLU A 67 -1.63 7.25 14.13
C GLU A 67 -1.49 6.74 15.58
N SER A 68 -1.79 5.47 15.79
CA SER A 68 -1.76 4.86 17.13
C SER A 68 -0.37 4.45 17.60
N ALA A 69 0.47 3.93 16.71
CA ALA A 69 1.86 3.60 17.01
C ALA A 69 2.71 4.85 17.22
N GLY A 70 2.38 5.97 16.55
CA GLY A 70 3.02 7.26 16.79
C GLY A 70 2.81 7.78 18.22
N ALA A 71 1.72 7.38 18.88
CA ALA A 71 1.49 7.65 20.29
C ALA A 71 2.42 6.85 21.24
N LEU A 72 3.13 5.82 20.74
CA LEU A 72 4.13 5.06 21.51
C LEU A 72 5.52 5.74 21.54
N ASP A 73 5.57 7.04 21.25
CA ASP A 73 6.66 8.01 21.42
C ASP A 73 8.10 7.48 21.26
N CYS A 74 8.74 7.90 20.16
CA CYS A 74 10.13 7.59 19.84
C CYS A 74 10.52 6.10 19.69
N SER A 75 9.56 5.18 19.58
CA SER A 75 9.84 3.78 19.25
C SER A 75 10.60 3.65 17.90
N PRO A 76 11.73 2.92 17.84
CA PRO A 76 12.43 2.64 16.59
C PRO A 76 11.56 1.94 15.55
N ARG A 77 10.65 1.05 15.98
CA ARG A 77 9.73 0.33 15.07
C ARG A 77 8.75 1.28 14.38
N PHE A 78 8.21 2.25 15.12
CA PHE A 78 7.37 3.30 14.53
C PHE A 78 8.18 4.15 13.54
N ALA A 79 9.38 4.58 13.93
CA ALA A 79 10.26 5.37 13.07
C ALA A 79 10.57 4.65 11.75
N PHE A 80 10.92 3.37 11.83
CA PHE A 80 11.14 2.53 10.65
C PHE A 80 9.92 2.47 9.74
N ALA A 81 8.75 2.12 10.29
CA ALA A 81 7.52 1.96 9.51
C ALA A 81 7.07 3.28 8.86
N ALA A 82 7.11 4.38 9.61
CA ALA A 82 6.77 5.71 9.12
C ALA A 82 7.69 6.15 7.98
N ALA A 83 9.02 6.05 8.16
CA ALA A 83 9.98 6.44 7.12
C ALA A 83 9.90 5.56 5.87
N ARG A 84 9.67 4.24 6.01
CA ARG A 84 9.48 3.34 4.86
C ARG A 84 8.32 3.78 4.00
N LEU A 85 7.23 4.22 4.61
CA LEU A 85 6.06 4.77 3.94
C LEU A 85 6.25 6.22 3.46
N GLY A 86 7.44 6.80 3.60
CA GLY A 86 7.73 8.19 3.21
C GLY A 86 7.05 9.23 4.09
N ARG A 87 6.64 8.87 5.31
CA ARG A 87 6.07 9.80 6.29
C ARG A 87 7.20 10.52 7.03
N GLU A 88 6.97 11.79 7.34
CA GLU A 88 7.88 12.54 8.21
C GLU A 88 7.81 12.01 9.64
N ILE A 89 8.96 12.02 10.31
CA ILE A 89 9.11 11.59 11.70
C ILE A 89 9.39 12.84 12.52
N GLY A 90 8.70 12.98 13.65
CA GLY A 90 8.84 14.14 14.53
C GLY A 90 10.30 14.33 14.99
N ALA A 91 10.78 15.57 14.95
CA ALA A 91 12.17 15.92 15.29
C ALA A 91 12.51 15.74 16.79
N ASP A 92 11.51 15.54 17.63
CA ASP A 92 11.67 15.42 19.08
C ASP A 92 12.39 14.12 19.48
N CYS A 93 12.38 13.11 18.60
CA CYS A 93 12.99 11.80 18.84
C CYS A 93 14.43 11.74 18.32
N THR A 94 15.39 12.02 19.18
CA THR A 94 16.82 12.12 18.81
C THR A 94 17.66 10.89 19.16
N ALA A 95 17.07 9.88 19.81
CA ALA A 95 17.78 8.66 20.17
C ALA A 95 18.38 7.97 18.92
N ALA A 96 19.63 7.52 19.01
CA ALA A 96 20.35 6.96 17.87
C ALA A 96 19.64 5.74 17.25
N SER A 97 19.00 4.90 18.06
CA SER A 97 18.19 3.76 17.59
C SER A 97 16.97 4.21 16.79
N HIS A 98 16.30 5.28 17.21
CA HIS A 98 15.17 5.88 16.51
C HIS A 98 15.58 6.46 15.16
N VAL A 99 16.61 7.30 15.15
CA VAL A 99 17.16 7.93 13.93
C VAL A 99 17.71 6.88 12.96
N GLY A 100 18.40 5.86 13.48
CA GLY A 100 18.91 4.73 12.70
C GLY A 100 17.78 3.95 12.03
N ALA A 101 16.74 3.61 12.79
CA ALA A 101 15.57 2.89 12.28
C ALA A 101 14.81 3.70 11.22
N ALA A 102 14.62 5.01 11.45
CA ALA A 102 14.06 5.93 10.45
C ALA A 102 14.86 5.90 9.14
N ARG A 103 16.19 6.04 9.23
CA ARG A 103 17.06 6.04 8.05
C ARG A 103 16.99 4.72 7.29
N LEU A 104 17.01 3.59 8.00
CA LEU A 104 16.89 2.26 7.37
C LEU A 104 15.53 2.09 6.69
N GLY A 105 14.44 2.50 7.36
CA GLY A 105 13.10 2.50 6.78
C GLY A 105 13.02 3.32 5.50
N ALA A 106 13.55 4.55 5.51
CA ALA A 106 13.57 5.43 4.34
C ALA A 106 14.30 4.80 3.14
N MET A 107 15.47 4.19 3.37
CA MET A 107 16.24 3.53 2.29
C MET A 107 15.47 2.35 1.68
N ILE A 108 14.86 1.51 2.51
CA ILE A 108 14.04 0.38 2.03
C ILE A 108 12.85 0.92 1.22
N GLY A 109 12.10 1.88 1.77
CA GLY A 109 10.94 2.45 1.11
C GLY A 109 11.27 3.15 -0.22
N GLU A 110 12.43 3.79 -0.32
CA GLU A 110 12.93 4.38 -1.56
C GLU A 110 13.17 3.32 -2.64
N LEU A 111 13.87 2.24 -2.30
CA LEU A 111 14.14 1.14 -3.22
C LEU A 111 12.85 0.43 -3.65
N GLU A 112 11.88 0.25 -2.75
CA GLU A 112 10.57 -0.35 -3.06
C GLU A 112 9.79 0.49 -4.07
N ARG A 113 9.67 1.80 -3.83
CA ARG A 113 9.00 2.72 -4.76
C ARG A 113 9.74 2.83 -6.09
N GLU A 114 11.07 2.83 -6.06
CA GLU A 114 11.87 2.83 -7.28
C GLU A 114 11.63 1.56 -8.10
N ARG A 115 11.61 0.39 -7.44
CA ARG A 115 11.29 -0.88 -8.10
C ARG A 115 9.91 -0.85 -8.74
N GLU A 116 8.88 -0.44 -8.01
CA GLU A 116 7.52 -0.31 -8.53
C GLU A 116 7.46 0.64 -9.75
N SER A 117 8.16 1.78 -9.67
CA SER A 117 8.28 2.73 -10.78
C SER A 117 8.99 2.12 -12.00
N ILE A 118 10.04 1.32 -11.78
CA ILE A 118 10.74 0.60 -12.86
C ILE A 118 9.83 -0.45 -13.49
N ASP A 119 9.09 -1.22 -12.69
CA ASP A 119 8.15 -2.22 -13.18
C ASP A 119 7.04 -1.58 -14.02
N ALA A 120 6.48 -0.46 -13.55
CA ALA A 120 5.49 0.32 -14.29
C ALA A 120 6.04 0.86 -15.62
N GLN A 121 7.28 1.35 -15.63
CA GLN A 121 7.95 1.77 -16.85
C GLN A 121 8.18 0.59 -17.78
N LEU A 122 8.77 -0.51 -17.32
CA LEU A 122 9.08 -1.69 -18.15
C LEU A 122 7.85 -2.36 -18.78
N ALA A 123 6.66 -2.11 -18.24
CA ALA A 123 5.40 -2.53 -18.85
C ALA A 123 5.00 -1.72 -20.11
N ASP A 124 5.61 -0.55 -20.34
CA ASP A 124 5.41 0.26 -21.55
C ASP A 124 6.22 -0.32 -22.72
N GLU A 125 5.53 -0.86 -23.72
CA GLU A 125 6.14 -1.45 -24.92
C GLU A 125 6.83 -0.42 -25.84
N SER A 126 6.58 0.88 -25.64
CA SER A 126 7.17 1.96 -26.45
C SER A 126 8.59 2.37 -26.02
N LEU A 127 9.11 1.77 -24.95
CA LEU A 127 10.44 2.04 -24.42
C LEU A 127 11.56 1.75 -25.42
N VAL A 128 12.47 2.72 -25.57
CA VAL A 128 13.68 2.54 -26.38
C VAL A 128 14.57 1.47 -25.74
N ALA A 129 15.15 0.59 -26.57
CA ALA A 129 15.91 -0.58 -26.13
C ALA A 129 17.07 -0.29 -25.15
N THR A 130 17.73 0.86 -25.28
CA THR A 130 18.79 1.30 -24.34
C THR A 130 18.20 1.60 -22.96
N MET A 131 17.14 2.40 -22.90
CA MET A 131 16.44 2.73 -21.66
C MET A 131 15.87 1.48 -20.99
N GLN A 132 15.32 0.54 -21.77
CA GLN A 132 14.87 -0.74 -21.25
C GLN A 132 16.01 -1.57 -20.62
N ARG A 133 17.20 -1.57 -21.23
CA ARG A 133 18.38 -2.25 -20.69
C ARG A 133 18.82 -1.63 -19.37
N ASP A 134 18.88 -0.30 -19.30
CA ASP A 134 19.31 0.43 -18.11
C ASP A 134 18.34 0.20 -16.94
N LEU A 135 17.03 0.26 -17.20
CA LEU A 135 15.99 -0.05 -16.21
C LEU A 135 16.10 -1.50 -15.68
N ARG A 136 16.31 -2.48 -16.55
CA ARG A 136 16.52 -3.88 -16.13
C ARG A 136 17.78 -4.05 -15.28
N GLN A 137 18.87 -3.37 -15.64
CA GLN A 137 20.10 -3.40 -14.85
C GLN A 137 19.89 -2.79 -13.46
N ARG A 138 19.12 -1.70 -13.37
CA ARG A 138 18.76 -1.09 -12.10
C ARG A 138 17.85 -2.02 -11.28
N HIS A 139 16.83 -2.62 -11.89
CA HIS A 139 15.95 -3.59 -11.23
C HIS A 139 16.74 -4.75 -10.60
N ILE A 140 17.68 -5.36 -11.33
CA ILE A 140 18.55 -6.43 -10.80
C ILE A 140 19.36 -5.96 -9.57
N THR A 141 19.81 -4.72 -9.58
CA THR A 141 20.56 -4.14 -8.45
C THR A 141 19.65 -4.01 -7.23
N ILE A 142 18.43 -3.50 -7.42
CA ILE A 142 17.45 -3.38 -6.34
C ILE A 142 17.06 -4.75 -5.77
N ASP A 143 16.79 -5.74 -6.64
CA ASP A 143 16.47 -7.11 -6.23
C ASP A 143 17.58 -7.77 -5.40
N ARG A 144 18.84 -7.40 -5.64
CA ARG A 144 19.98 -7.87 -4.86
C ARG A 144 20.11 -7.15 -3.52
N ASP A 145 19.89 -5.83 -3.50
CA ASP A 145 20.20 -4.97 -2.34
C ASP A 145 19.05 -4.95 -1.33
N LEU A 146 17.80 -4.94 -1.79
CA LEU A 146 16.61 -4.87 -0.93
C LEU A 146 16.55 -6.02 0.10
N PRO A 147 16.75 -7.31 -0.25
CA PRO A 147 16.73 -8.39 0.73
C PRO A 147 17.83 -8.26 1.81
N GLN A 148 18.97 -7.66 1.49
CA GLN A 148 20.06 -7.43 2.45
C GLN A 148 19.67 -6.37 3.49
N LEU A 149 19.04 -5.28 3.04
CA LEU A 149 18.53 -4.25 3.94
C LEU A 149 17.37 -4.76 4.80
N GLU A 150 16.47 -5.55 4.22
CA GLU A 150 15.41 -6.18 5.01
C GLU A 150 15.97 -7.18 6.04
N ALA A 151 17.01 -7.93 5.69
CA ALA A 151 17.69 -8.81 6.64
C ALA A 151 18.26 -8.02 7.81
N LEU A 152 18.90 -6.87 7.55
CA LEU A 152 19.37 -5.96 8.60
C LEU A 152 18.20 -5.46 9.48
N ALA A 153 17.10 -5.01 8.86
CA ALA A 153 15.92 -4.57 9.61
C ALA A 153 15.30 -5.68 10.47
N ARG A 154 15.37 -6.95 10.03
CA ARG A 154 14.96 -8.11 10.83
C ARG A 154 15.91 -8.40 11.99
N PHE A 155 17.23 -8.26 11.78
CA PHE A 155 18.21 -8.38 12.86
C PHE A 155 18.01 -7.32 13.95
N ASP A 156 17.59 -6.11 13.56
CA ASP A 156 17.27 -5.01 14.48
C ASP A 156 15.83 -5.05 15.03
N GLU A 157 15.08 -6.14 14.81
CA GLU A 157 13.69 -6.34 15.26
C GLU A 157 12.67 -5.29 14.77
N LEU A 158 13.00 -4.61 13.66
CA LEU A 158 12.17 -3.59 13.02
C LEU A 158 11.14 -4.21 12.06
N LEU A 159 11.47 -5.35 11.46
CA LEU A 159 10.58 -6.17 10.64
C LEU A 159 10.22 -7.49 11.36
N PRO A 160 9.05 -8.09 11.03
CA PRO A 160 8.75 -9.43 11.51
C PRO A 160 9.76 -10.45 10.96
N PRO A 161 9.93 -11.59 11.66
CA PRO A 161 10.78 -12.69 11.18
C PRO A 161 10.38 -13.14 9.77
N ALA A 162 11.38 -13.53 8.97
CA ALA A 162 11.10 -14.08 7.65
C ALA A 162 10.33 -15.40 7.76
N VAL A 163 9.24 -15.53 7.01
CA VAL A 163 8.52 -16.80 6.87
C VAL A 163 9.27 -17.67 5.87
N VAL A 164 9.82 -18.78 6.34
CA VAL A 164 10.36 -19.80 5.44
C VAL A 164 9.17 -20.62 4.93
N PRO A 165 8.91 -20.71 3.62
CA PRO A 165 7.85 -21.55 3.10
C PRO A 165 8.08 -22.98 3.60
N ASP A 166 7.04 -23.63 4.10
CA ASP A 166 7.12 -25.05 4.43
C ASP A 166 7.64 -25.79 3.20
N ARG A 167 8.78 -26.48 3.33
CA ARG A 167 9.24 -27.40 2.31
C ARG A 167 8.20 -28.51 2.26
N ALA A 168 7.26 -28.40 1.32
CA ALA A 168 6.34 -29.47 1.00
C ALA A 168 7.18 -30.71 0.71
N ASN A 169 7.13 -31.68 1.63
CA ASN A 169 7.62 -33.04 1.43
C ASN A 169 6.66 -33.78 0.51
#